data_AF-A0A6A3HRF3-F1
#
_entry.id   AF-A0A6A3HRF3-F1
#
_cell.length_a   1.000
_cell.length_b   1.000
_cell.length_c   1.000
_cell.angle_alpha   90.00
_cell.angle_beta   90.00
_cell.angle_gamma   90.00
#
_symmetry.space_group_name_H-M   'P 1'
#
loop_
_entity.id
_entity.type
_entity.pdbx_description
1 polymer ?
#
loop_
_entity_poly.entity_id
_entity_poly.type
_entity_poly.pdbx_seq_one_letter_code
_entity_poly.pdbx_strand_id
1 'polypeptide(L)'
;MLRTLSPTEQHGVALGFIMKEQRETAARATVSTPSTPRMESLKLHVNSYVGREGEPLLRWLVEVDTAITARRIVDPLSKVAFAMSCLGERARSWAYGRRLTDPTCFSTYEMFKEELRQAFETP
;
A
#
# COMPACT_ATOMS: atom_id res chain seq x y z
N MET A 1 44.40 -42.32 -31.72
CA MET A 1 44.31 -41.33 -32.82
C MET A 1 43.34 -40.23 -32.40
N LEU A 2 43.81 -38.99 -32.25
CA LEU A 2 42.94 -37.84 -31.95
C LEU A 2 42.23 -37.43 -33.25
N ARG A 3 40.92 -37.60 -33.32
CA ARG A 3 40.10 -37.09 -34.44
C ARG A 3 39.90 -35.59 -34.23
N THR A 4 40.52 -34.78 -35.08
CA THR A 4 40.24 -33.34 -35.20
C THR A 4 39.01 -33.16 -36.07
N LEU A 5 37.99 -32.47 -35.54
CA LEU A 5 36.78 -32.12 -36.29
C LEU A 5 37.13 -31.19 -37.45
N SER A 6 36.49 -31.41 -38.59
CA SER A 6 36.57 -30.48 -39.72
C SER A 6 35.93 -29.13 -39.36
N PRO A 7 36.30 -28.04 -40.04
CA PRO A 7 35.72 -26.72 -39.76
C PRO A 7 34.20 -26.71 -39.78
N THR A 8 33.56 -27.44 -40.70
CA THR A 8 32.10 -27.52 -40.82
C THR A 8 31.45 -28.24 -39.63
N GLU A 9 32.07 -29.29 -39.11
CA GLU A 9 31.60 -30.00 -37.92
C GLU A 9 31.72 -29.13 -36.66
N GLN A 10 32.80 -28.35 -36.56
CA GLN A 10 32.98 -27.39 -35.46
C GLN A 10 31.89 -26.30 -35.48
N HIS A 11 31.51 -25.81 -36.66
CA HIS A 11 30.42 -24.85 -36.81
C HIS A 11 29.07 -25.45 -36.39
N GLY A 12 28.79 -26.71 -36.76
CA GLY A 12 27.57 -27.40 -36.34
C GLY A 12 27.48 -27.56 -34.82
N VAL A 13 28.58 -27.90 -34.16
CA VAL A 13 28.65 -28.00 -32.69
C VAL A 13 28.45 -26.64 -32.02
N ALA A 14 29.09 -25.58 -32.54
CA ALA A 14 28.94 -24.23 -32.01
C ALA A 14 27.50 -23.72 -32.10
N LEU A 15 26.84 -23.92 -33.24
CA LEU A 15 25.43 -23.55 -33.43
C LEU A 15 24.50 -24.34 -32.51
N GLY A 16 24.76 -25.65 -32.35
CA GLY A 16 24.00 -26.50 -31.43
C GLY A 16 24.12 -26.04 -29.98
N PHE A 17 25.32 -25.63 -29.56
CA PHE A 17 25.55 -25.06 -28.23
C PHE A 17 24.77 -23.74 -28.04
N ILE A 18 24.86 -22.81 -29.00
CA ILE A 18 24.17 -21.52 -28.95
C ILE A 18 22.65 -21.70 -28.87
N MET A 19 22.07 -22.56 -29.71
CA MET A 19 20.61 -22.81 -29.69
C MET A 19 20.14 -23.42 -28.37
N LYS A 20 20.95 -24.30 -27.77
CA LYS A 20 20.64 -24.90 -26.46
C LYS A 20 20.70 -23.86 -25.34
N GLU A 21 21.75 -23.04 -25.33
CA GLU A 21 21.94 -21.98 -24.33
C GLU A 21 20.82 -20.92 -24.40
N GLN A 22 20.43 -20.53 -25.61
CA GLN A 22 19.27 -19.63 -25.80
C GLN A 22 17.96 -20.24 -25.27
N ARG A 23 17.74 -21.55 -25.48
CA ARG A 23 16.55 -22.25 -24.97
C ARG A 23 16.56 -22.35 -23.44
N GLU A 24 17.70 -22.67 -22.84
CA GLU A 24 17.85 -22.74 -21.37
C GLU A 24 17.69 -21.35 -20.73
N THR A 25 18.26 -20.31 -21.34
CA THR A 25 18.11 -18.92 -20.90
C THR A 25 16.66 -18.44 -21.02
N ALA A 26 15.98 -18.75 -22.13
CA ALA A 26 14.56 -18.42 -22.30
C ALA A 26 13.67 -19.16 -21.28
N ALA A 27 13.95 -20.45 -21.02
CA ALA A 27 13.25 -21.21 -19.98
C ALA A 27 13.44 -20.57 -18.59
N ARG A 28 14.66 -20.14 -18.25
CA ARG A 28 14.95 -19.46 -16.98
C ARG A 28 14.29 -18.08 -16.88
N ALA A 29 14.16 -17.37 -17.99
CA ALA A 29 13.45 -16.09 -18.04
C ALA A 29 11.94 -16.28 -17.80
N THR A 30 11.33 -17.37 -18.31
CA THR A 30 9.91 -17.67 -18.03
C THR A 30 9.63 -18.12 -16.60
N VAL A 31 10.63 -18.70 -15.92
CA VAL A 31 10.55 -19.08 -14.49
C VAL A 31 10.78 -17.88 -13.57
N SER A 32 11.48 -16.86 -14.06
CA SER A 32 11.64 -15.59 -13.35
C SER A 32 10.38 -14.77 -13.54
N THR A 33 9.42 -14.94 -12.63
CA THR A 33 8.25 -14.05 -12.55
C THR A 33 8.76 -12.61 -12.63
N PRO A 34 8.25 -11.74 -13.53
CA PRO A 34 8.62 -10.33 -13.49
C PRO A 34 8.17 -9.81 -12.14
N SER A 35 9.13 -9.67 -11.22
CA SER A 35 8.90 -9.11 -9.91
C SER A 35 8.56 -7.67 -10.14
N THR A 36 7.26 -7.37 -10.21
CA THR A 36 6.77 -6.00 -10.10
C THR A 36 7.47 -5.38 -8.89
N PRO A 37 8.07 -4.18 -9.03
CA PRO A 37 8.70 -3.53 -7.89
C PRO A 37 7.63 -3.45 -6.79
N ARG A 38 7.87 -4.15 -5.68
CA ARG A 38 6.97 -4.12 -4.52
C ARG A 38 7.05 -2.68 -4.01
N MET A 39 6.08 -1.86 -4.40
CA MET A 39 6.02 -0.48 -3.98
C MET A 39 5.77 -0.47 -2.46
N GLU A 40 6.83 -0.15 -1.72
CA GLU A 40 6.88 -0.23 -0.26
C GLU A 40 5.86 0.72 0.38
N SER A 41 5.16 0.25 1.41
CA SER A 41 4.25 1.07 2.22
C SER A 41 5.05 1.79 3.31
N LEU A 42 4.87 3.10 3.44
CA LEU A 42 5.51 3.90 4.48
C LEU A 42 4.59 4.07 5.68
N LYS A 43 5.07 3.72 6.87
CA LYS A 43 4.34 3.93 8.13
C LYS A 43 4.60 5.33 8.67
N LEU A 44 3.86 6.32 8.15
CA LEU A 44 3.92 7.69 8.65
C LEU A 44 3.31 7.78 10.06
N HIS A 45 3.94 8.58 10.92
CA HIS A 45 3.37 8.97 12.21
C HIS A 45 2.29 10.03 11.99
N VAL A 46 1.19 9.93 12.74
CA VAL A 46 0.09 10.91 12.74
C VAL A 46 -0.13 11.31 14.19
N ASN A 47 -0.12 12.61 14.46
CA ASN A 47 -0.38 13.10 15.81
C ASN A 47 -1.83 12.79 16.22
N SER A 48 -2.06 12.57 17.51
CA SER A 48 -3.40 12.32 17.99
C SER A 48 -4.24 13.60 17.91
N TYR A 49 -5.41 13.56 17.28
CA TYR A 49 -6.37 14.66 17.35
C TYR A 49 -7.24 14.51 18.60
N VAL A 50 -7.13 15.45 19.53
CA VAL A 50 -7.79 15.34 20.84
C VAL A 50 -9.25 15.79 20.77
N GLY A 51 -9.58 16.74 19.89
CA GLY A 51 -10.90 17.37 19.80
C GLY A 51 -11.04 18.58 20.72
N ARG A 52 -9.94 19.29 21.02
CA ARG A 52 -9.97 20.52 21.82
C ARG A 52 -10.42 21.70 20.94
N GLU A 53 -11.03 22.69 21.58
CA GLU A 53 -11.39 23.93 20.89
C GLU A 53 -10.13 24.63 20.35
N GLY A 54 -10.17 25.09 19.10
CA GLY A 54 -9.03 25.67 18.40
C GLY A 54 -7.96 24.67 17.92
N GLU A 55 -8.11 23.37 18.19
CA GLU A 55 -7.23 22.35 17.62
C GLU A 55 -7.47 22.23 16.10
N PRO A 56 -6.43 22.27 15.26
CA PRO A 56 -6.60 22.42 13.81
C PRO A 56 -7.03 21.10 13.13
N LEU A 57 -8.34 20.83 13.14
CA LEU A 57 -8.94 19.62 12.56
C LEU A 57 -8.56 19.41 11.09
N LEU A 58 -8.65 20.45 10.27
CA LEU A 58 -8.36 20.35 8.83
C LEU A 58 -6.89 19.97 8.57
N ARG A 59 -5.95 20.53 9.36
CA ARG A 59 -4.54 20.14 9.29
C ARG A 59 -4.33 18.67 9.64
N TRP A 60 -5.00 18.20 10.70
CA TRP A 60 -4.92 16.80 11.10
C TRP A 60 -5.50 15.85 10.05
N LEU A 61 -6.62 16.20 9.42
CA LEU A 61 -7.20 15.41 8.32
C LEU A 61 -6.23 15.24 7.16
N VAL A 62 -5.48 16.29 6.80
CA VAL A 62 -4.43 16.22 5.78
C VAL A 62 -3.29 15.27 6.19
N GLU A 63 -2.88 15.25 7.46
CA GLU A 63 -1.90 14.28 7.97
C GLU A 63 -2.41 12.83 7.84
N VAL A 64 -3.67 12.59 8.19
CA VAL A 64 -4.31 11.27 8.07
C VAL A 64 -4.41 10.84 6.61
N ASP A 65 -4.85 11.72 5.71
CA ASP A 65 -4.97 11.44 4.27
C ASP A 65 -3.60 11.08 3.65
N THR A 66 -2.55 11.81 4.06
CA THR A 66 -1.18 11.54 3.66
C THR A 66 -0.72 10.18 4.16
N ALA A 67 -1.00 9.84 5.42
CA ALA A 67 -0.67 8.54 6.00
C ALA A 67 -1.45 7.38 5.36
N ILE A 68 -2.73 7.55 5.05
CA ILE A 68 -3.55 6.58 4.31
C ILE A 68 -2.93 6.28 2.95
N THR A 69 -2.54 7.33 2.23
CA THR A 69 -1.92 7.24 0.91
C THR A 69 -0.56 6.53 0.99
N ALA A 70 0.30 6.95 1.91
CA ALA A 70 1.62 6.38 2.11
C ALA A 70 1.59 4.91 2.56
N ARG A 71 0.59 4.53 3.37
CA ARG A 71 0.35 3.15 3.81
C ARG A 71 -0.43 2.31 2.79
N ARG A 72 -0.97 2.93 1.73
CA ARG A 72 -1.78 2.30 0.68
C ARG A 72 -3.03 1.61 1.23
N ILE A 73 -3.70 2.24 2.19
CA ILE A 73 -4.95 1.72 2.75
C ILE A 73 -6.08 1.99 1.76
N VAL A 74 -6.61 0.93 1.13
CA VAL A 74 -7.65 1.04 0.09
C VAL A 74 -9.05 0.84 0.68
N ASP A 75 -9.21 -0.20 1.49
CA ASP A 75 -10.50 -0.60 2.06
C ASP A 75 -11.13 0.55 2.89
N PRO A 76 -12.41 0.93 2.64
CA PRO A 76 -13.06 2.03 3.32
C PRO A 76 -13.09 1.87 4.84
N LEU A 77 -13.39 0.67 5.36
CA LEU A 77 -13.48 0.43 6.79
C LEU A 77 -12.10 0.48 7.46
N SER A 78 -11.06 0.04 6.75
CA SER A 78 -9.66 0.14 7.18
C SER A 78 -9.18 1.59 7.25
N LYS A 79 -9.62 2.46 6.32
CA LYS A 79 -9.36 3.90 6.39
C LYS A 79 -9.98 4.51 7.64
N VAL A 80 -11.25 4.18 7.92
CA VAL A 80 -11.95 4.65 9.12
C VAL A 80 -11.29 4.13 10.39
N ALA A 81 -10.98 2.83 10.47
CA ALA A 81 -10.32 2.24 11.64
C ALA A 81 -8.94 2.87 11.90
N PHE A 82 -8.17 3.12 10.84
CA PHE A 82 -6.91 3.84 10.95
C PHE A 82 -7.10 5.28 11.45
N ALA A 83 -8.01 6.04 10.86
CA ALA A 83 -8.28 7.42 11.29
C ALA A 83 -8.76 7.49 12.75
N MET A 84 -9.65 6.58 13.17
CA MET A 84 -10.08 6.45 14.56
C MET A 84 -8.95 6.10 15.52
N SER A 85 -7.96 5.31 15.09
CA SER A 85 -6.78 4.99 15.90
C SER A 85 -5.91 6.21 16.18
N CYS A 86 -6.02 7.24 15.33
CA CYS A 86 -5.32 8.52 15.47
C CYS A 86 -6.13 9.57 16.26
N LEU A 87 -7.29 9.19 16.84
CA LEU A 87 -8.06 10.08 17.72
C LEU A 87 -7.59 9.93 19.17
N GLY A 88 -7.65 11.05 19.90
CA GLY A 88 -7.32 11.17 21.32
C GLY A 88 -8.53 11.54 22.16
N GLU A 89 -8.44 11.30 23.47
CA GLU A 89 -9.35 11.71 24.55
C GLU A 89 -10.81 11.95 24.10
N ARG A 90 -11.18 13.21 23.84
CA ARG A 90 -12.56 13.63 23.54
C ARG A 90 -13.02 13.14 22.16
N ALA A 91 -12.22 13.33 21.11
CA ALA A 91 -12.57 12.86 19.77
C ALA A 91 -12.67 11.33 19.71
N ARG A 92 -11.80 10.62 20.44
CA ARG A 92 -11.88 9.15 20.57
C ARG A 92 -13.18 8.73 21.25
N SER A 93 -13.51 9.35 22.39
CA SER A 93 -14.73 9.04 23.15
C SER A 93 -15.99 9.30 22.33
N TRP A 94 -16.02 10.41 21.58
CA TRP A 94 -17.09 10.72 20.63
C TRP A 94 -17.24 9.65 19.55
N ALA A 95 -16.14 9.27 18.87
CA ALA A 95 -16.20 8.35 17.74
C ALA A 95 -16.66 6.95 18.16
N TYR A 96 -16.13 6.42 19.27
CA TYR A 96 -16.57 5.13 19.81
C TYR A 96 -17.98 5.18 20.41
N GLY A 97 -18.37 6.31 21.02
CA GLY A 97 -19.74 6.53 21.46
C GLY A 97 -20.74 6.43 20.31
N ARG A 98 -20.44 7.03 19.15
CA ARG A 98 -21.27 6.88 17.94
C ARG A 98 -21.34 5.44 17.46
N ARG A 99 -20.21 4.73 17.40
CA ARG A 99 -20.19 3.31 16.98
C ARG A 99 -20.93 2.37 17.92
N LEU A 100 -21.00 2.68 19.21
CA LEU A 100 -21.78 1.89 20.18
C LEU A 100 -23.28 2.00 19.90
N THR A 101 -23.75 3.18 19.49
CA THR A 101 -25.16 3.42 19.14
C THR A 101 -25.50 2.88 17.76
N ASP A 102 -24.62 3.09 16.78
CA ASP A 102 -24.76 2.62 15.41
C ASP A 102 -23.41 2.07 14.90
N PRO A 103 -23.26 0.74 14.84
CA PRO A 103 -22.04 0.11 14.33
C PRO A 103 -21.68 0.49 12.88
N THR A 104 -22.64 1.01 12.12
CA THR A 104 -22.50 1.36 10.71
C THR A 104 -22.34 2.86 10.44
N CYS A 105 -22.29 3.70 11.48
CA CYS A 105 -22.28 5.17 11.36
C CYS A 105 -21.11 5.74 10.53
N PHE A 106 -20.03 4.97 10.37
CA PHE A 106 -18.87 5.32 9.55
C PHE A 106 -18.64 4.28 8.45
N SER A 107 -19.64 4.14 7.56
CA SER A 107 -19.60 3.20 6.43
C SER A 107 -18.52 3.55 5.39
N THR A 108 -18.17 4.84 5.28
CA THR A 108 -17.10 5.33 4.40
C THR A 108 -16.22 6.34 5.14
N TYR A 109 -15.01 6.53 4.60
CA TYR A 109 -14.07 7.51 5.14
C TYR A 109 -14.53 8.96 4.92
N GLU A 110 -15.24 9.24 3.82
CA GLU A 110 -15.80 10.58 3.59
C GLU A 110 -16.90 10.93 4.60
N MET A 111 -17.82 9.99 4.87
CA MET A 111 -18.85 10.14 5.90
C MET A 111 -18.24 10.35 7.29
N PHE A 112 -17.17 9.62 7.62
CA PHE A 112 -16.42 9.85 8.86
C PHE A 112 -15.85 11.28 8.95
N LYS A 113 -15.25 11.79 7.87
CA LYS A 113 -14.70 13.17 7.85
C LYS A 113 -15.79 14.23 7.98
N GLU A 114 -16.95 14.04 7.35
CA GLU A 114 -18.09 14.95 7.44
C GLU A 114 -18.65 15.02 8.86
N GLU A 115 -18.94 13.87 9.47
CA GLU A 115 -19.41 13.77 10.85
C GLU A 115 -18.40 14.35 11.85
N LEU A 116 -17.10 14.11 11.64
CA LEU A 116 -16.05 14.65 12.50
C LEU A 116 -15.98 16.18 12.39
N ARG A 117 -16.13 16.75 11.18
CA ARG A 117 -16.22 18.21 10.99
C ARG A 117 -17.44 18.78 11.67
N GLN A 118 -18.62 18.19 11.48
CA GLN A 118 -19.84 18.64 12.15
C GLN A 118 -19.72 18.64 13.69
N ALA A 119 -18.96 17.69 14.25
CA ALA A 119 -18.80 17.57 15.69
C ALA A 119 -17.75 18.50 16.31
N PHE A 120 -16.71 18.89 15.55
CA PHE A 120 -15.53 19.57 16.10
C PHE A 120 -15.06 20.81 15.35
N GLU A 121 -15.57 21.07 14.15
CA GLU A 121 -15.33 22.34 13.46
C GLU A 121 -16.19 23.41 14.13
N THR A 122 -15.56 24.48 14.60
CA THR A 122 -16.26 25.62 15.17
C THR A 122 -17.02 26.37 14.06
N PRO A 123 -18.23 26.92 14.33
CA PRO A 123 -18.97 27.76 13.38
C PRO A 123 -18.18 28.96 12.85
#